data_AF-A0A4S4LWE2-F1
#
_entry.id   AF-A0A4S4LWE2-F1
#
_cell.length_a   1.000
_cell.length_b   1.000
_cell.length_c   1.000
_cell.angle_alpha   90.00
_cell.angle_beta   90.00
_cell.angle_gamma   90.00
#
_symmetry.space_group_name_H-M   'P 1'
#
loop_
_entity.id
_entity.type
_entity.pdbx_description
1 polymer ?
#
loop_
_entity_poly.entity_id
_entity_poly.type
_entity_poly.pdbx_seq_one_letter_code
_entity_poly.pdbx_strand_id
1 'polypeptide(L)'
;MSALETFFLAMVSHPEAQKKAQAEIDAVIGNDRLPNFDDENSLPYVNAVVKEVLRWRPVVPLVPADLAGVPHRVISDDVYKGYHIPAGSIVIGNVRAMLHDELTFPEADKFKPERFLDTSIKFPEVAFGFGRRVCPGRYMARGSIWIAIASILATLDISKAVDKDGKLIEPTDEYSSGLIS
;
A
#
# COMPACT_ATOMS: atom_id res chain seq x y z
N MET A 1 -4.56 -2.81 -8.75
CA MET A 1 -5.12 -1.65 -8.06
C MET A 1 -4.00 -0.66 -7.73
N SER A 2 -4.10 0.60 -8.17
CA SER A 2 -3.18 1.66 -7.76
C SER A 2 -3.27 1.92 -6.25
N ALA A 3 -2.29 2.61 -5.68
CA ALA A 3 -2.28 2.89 -4.23
C ALA A 3 -3.54 3.62 -3.75
N LEU A 4 -4.08 4.56 -4.56
CA LEU A 4 -5.32 5.27 -4.19
C LEU A 4 -6.56 4.40 -4.33
N GLU A 5 -6.63 3.53 -5.33
CA GLU A 5 -7.74 2.57 -5.44
C GLU A 5 -7.71 1.56 -4.29
N THR A 6 -6.51 1.10 -3.89
CA THR A 6 -6.34 0.26 -2.69
C THR A 6 -6.80 0.99 -1.44
N PHE A 7 -6.49 2.29 -1.33
CA PHE A 7 -6.99 3.12 -0.24
C PHE A 7 -8.53 3.19 -0.24
N PHE A 8 -9.17 3.45 -1.38
CA PHE A 8 -10.64 3.44 -1.47
C PHE A 8 -11.22 2.08 -1.07
N LEU A 9 -10.66 0.98 -1.57
CA LEU A 9 -11.07 -0.37 -1.18
C LEU A 9 -10.93 -0.58 0.33
N ALA A 10 -9.82 -0.14 0.92
CA ALA A 10 -9.57 -0.25 2.35
C ALA A 10 -10.60 0.56 3.15
N MET A 11 -10.88 1.81 2.77
CA MET A 11 -11.84 2.65 3.50
C MET A 11 -13.28 2.11 3.41
N VAL A 12 -13.67 1.57 2.25
CA VAL A 12 -14.98 0.91 2.06
C VAL A 12 -15.10 -0.37 2.89
N SER A 13 -14.03 -1.16 2.98
CA SER A 13 -14.03 -2.46 3.67
C SER A 13 -13.76 -2.34 5.18
N HIS A 14 -13.09 -1.27 5.60
CA HIS A 14 -12.63 -1.01 6.97
C HIS A 14 -13.03 0.40 7.43
N PRO A 15 -14.33 0.70 7.53
CA PRO A 15 -14.81 2.03 7.90
C PRO A 15 -14.35 2.49 9.30
N GLU A 16 -14.01 1.55 10.19
CA GLU A 16 -13.40 1.85 11.49
C GLU A 16 -12.03 2.54 11.34
N ALA A 17 -11.23 2.13 10.35
CA ALA A 17 -9.95 2.74 10.08
C ALA A 17 -10.12 4.17 9.54
N GLN A 18 -11.10 4.38 8.64
CA GLN A 18 -11.43 5.71 8.13
C GLN A 18 -11.82 6.66 9.28
N LYS A 19 -12.77 6.27 10.12
CA LYS A 19 -13.26 7.10 11.25
C LYS A 19 -12.15 7.48 12.21
N LYS A 20 -11.23 6.55 12.49
CA LYS A 20 -10.09 6.81 13.38
C LYS A 20 -9.10 7.81 12.78
N ALA A 21 -8.87 7.74 11.46
CA ALA A 21 -8.02 8.70 10.77
C ALA A 21 -8.67 10.09 10.66
N GLN A 22 -9.98 10.14 10.39
CA GLN A 22 -10.76 11.38 10.42
C GLN A 22 -10.72 12.04 11.80
N ALA A 23 -10.94 11.28 12.87
CA ALA A 23 -10.87 11.80 14.23
C ALA A 23 -9.47 12.34 14.60
N GLU A 24 -8.40 11.74 14.08
CA GLU A 24 -7.04 12.27 14.25
C GLU A 24 -6.88 13.61 13.52
N ILE A 25 -7.33 13.71 12.27
CA ILE A 25 -7.28 14.95 11.48
C ILE A 25 -8.09 16.05 12.17
N ASP A 26 -9.31 15.77 12.59
CA ASP A 26 -10.19 16.73 13.26
C ASP A 26 -9.58 17.25 14.56
N ALA A 27 -8.91 16.38 15.32
CA ALA A 27 -8.29 16.75 16.58
C ALA A 27 -7.02 17.60 16.43
N VAL A 28 -6.23 17.35 15.38
CA VAL A 28 -4.91 18.00 15.17
C VAL A 28 -5.02 19.25 14.31
N ILE A 29 -5.82 19.20 13.24
CA ILE A 29 -5.92 20.24 12.22
C ILE A 29 -7.23 21.03 12.37
N GLY A 30 -8.32 20.36 12.74
CA GLY A 30 -9.66 20.95 12.76
C GLY A 30 -10.22 21.18 11.35
N ASN A 31 -11.17 22.12 11.24
CA ASN A 31 -11.96 22.33 10.02
C ASN A 31 -11.62 23.63 9.25
N ASP A 32 -10.61 24.37 9.69
CA ASP A 32 -10.29 25.70 9.14
C ASP A 32 -9.42 25.64 7.88
N ARG A 33 -8.74 24.52 7.62
CA ARG A 33 -7.87 24.31 6.46
C ARG A 33 -7.73 22.84 6.11
N LEU A 34 -7.29 22.56 4.87
CA LEU A 34 -6.88 21.22 4.48
C LEU A 34 -5.52 20.84 5.10
N PRO A 35 -5.24 19.53 5.25
CA PRO A 35 -3.92 19.03 5.60
C PRO A 35 -2.85 19.46 4.59
N ASN A 36 -1.63 19.69 5.08
CA ASN A 36 -0.45 19.95 4.26
C ASN A 36 0.76 19.15 4.79
N PHE A 37 1.90 19.20 4.09
CA PHE A 37 3.08 18.39 4.46
C PHE A 37 3.68 18.71 5.83
N ASP A 38 3.44 19.89 6.40
CA ASP A 38 3.92 20.25 7.74
C ASP A 38 3.17 19.46 8.83
N ASP A 39 1.98 18.92 8.52
CA ASP A 39 1.17 18.12 9.43
C ASP A 39 1.60 16.65 9.50
N GLU A 40 2.44 16.16 8.59
CA GLU A 40 2.77 14.73 8.44
C GLU A 40 3.27 14.12 9.75
N ASN A 41 4.13 14.82 10.49
CA ASN A 41 4.65 14.32 11.77
C ASN A 41 3.62 14.30 12.91
N SER A 42 2.53 15.05 12.77
CA SER A 42 1.46 15.17 13.77
C SER A 42 0.28 14.23 13.51
N LEU A 43 0.29 13.50 12.39
CA LEU A 43 -0.76 12.56 11.98
C LEU A 43 -0.24 11.10 11.92
N PRO A 44 0.19 10.51 13.06
CA PRO A 44 0.79 9.18 13.07
C PRO A 44 -0.15 8.06 12.57
N TYR A 45 -1.46 8.17 12.79
CA TYR A 45 -2.41 7.18 12.32
C TYR A 45 -2.68 7.31 10.81
N VAL A 46 -2.78 8.53 10.26
CA VAL A 46 -2.82 8.72 8.79
C VAL A 46 -1.54 8.16 8.14
N ASN A 47 -0.37 8.39 8.74
CA ASN A 47 0.88 7.78 8.27
C ASN A 47 0.83 6.25 8.29
N ALA A 48 0.21 5.69 9.32
CA ALA A 48 0.02 4.25 9.46
C ALA A 48 -0.93 3.69 8.38
N VAL A 49 -2.00 4.40 8.04
CA VAL A 49 -2.91 4.07 6.94
C VAL A 49 -2.16 4.05 5.61
N VAL A 50 -1.36 5.08 5.30
CA VAL A 50 -0.57 5.16 4.06
C VAL A 50 0.40 3.98 3.94
N LYS A 51 1.09 3.62 5.03
CA LYS A 51 2.01 2.47 5.07
C LYS A 51 1.26 1.15 4.86
N GLU A 52 0.10 0.98 5.49
CA GLU A 52 -0.69 -0.24 5.36
C GLU A 52 -1.30 -0.39 3.97
N VAL A 53 -1.73 0.70 3.32
CA VAL A 53 -2.16 0.68 1.91
C VAL A 53 -1.09 0.10 1.01
N LEU A 54 0.16 0.55 1.16
CA LEU A 54 1.29 0.07 0.33
C LEU A 54 1.72 -1.37 0.65
N ARG A 55 1.54 -1.81 1.91
CA ARG A 55 1.89 -3.17 2.35
C ARG A 55 0.84 -4.20 1.98
N TRP A 56 -0.42 -3.90 2.29
CA TRP A 56 -1.55 -4.82 2.19
C TRP A 56 -1.78 -5.27 0.75
N ARG A 57 -1.73 -4.33 -0.20
CA ARG A 57 -1.94 -4.62 -1.62
C ARG A 57 -0.95 -3.84 -2.48
N PRO A 58 0.24 -4.40 -2.75
CA PRO A 58 1.29 -3.72 -3.52
C PRO A 58 0.86 -3.42 -4.96
N VAL A 59 1.23 -2.24 -5.46
CA VAL A 59 0.77 -1.68 -6.76
C VAL A 59 1.27 -2.44 -7.99
N VAL A 60 2.37 -3.18 -7.89
CA VAL A 60 2.96 -3.92 -9.01
C VAL A 60 2.72 -5.43 -8.80
N PRO A 61 1.47 -5.92 -8.97
CA PRO A 61 1.23 -7.34 -9.02
C PRO A 61 1.84 -7.91 -10.31
N LEU A 62 2.18 -9.19 -10.26
CA LEU A 62 2.39 -10.02 -11.43
C LEU A 62 1.23 -11.02 -11.52
N VAL A 63 1.08 -11.65 -12.68
CA VAL A 63 0.13 -12.75 -12.86
C VAL A 63 0.90 -14.06 -12.70
N PRO A 64 0.51 -14.96 -11.78
CA PRO A 64 -0.65 -14.89 -10.87
C PRO A 64 -0.47 -13.88 -9.72
N ALA A 65 -1.59 -13.30 -9.25
CA ALA A 65 -1.67 -12.15 -8.33
C ALA A 65 -1.01 -12.36 -6.95
N ASP A 66 -0.58 -13.59 -6.65
CA ASP A 66 0.20 -13.95 -5.48
C ASP A 66 1.70 -13.65 -5.63
N LEU A 67 2.16 -13.26 -6.82
CA LEU A 67 3.50 -12.76 -7.10
C LEU A 67 3.43 -11.26 -7.35
N ALA A 68 4.35 -10.48 -6.77
CA ALA A 68 4.47 -9.05 -7.04
C ALA A 68 5.94 -8.69 -7.24
N GLY A 69 6.25 -7.79 -8.18
CA GLY A 69 7.61 -7.33 -8.45
C GLY A 69 7.91 -7.10 -9.93
N VAL A 70 8.86 -6.22 -10.23
CA VAL A 70 9.30 -5.98 -11.61
C VAL A 70 10.32 -7.06 -12.01
N PRO A 71 10.14 -7.77 -13.14
CA PRO A 71 11.09 -8.77 -13.60
C PRO A 71 12.49 -8.17 -13.82
N HIS A 72 13.51 -8.82 -13.25
CA HIS A 72 14.91 -8.54 -13.52
C HIS A 72 15.45 -9.58 -14.51
N ARG A 73 16.49 -9.22 -15.28
CA ARG A 73 17.19 -10.13 -16.18
C ARG A 73 18.65 -10.21 -15.80
N VAL A 74 19.14 -11.43 -15.59
CA VAL A 74 20.56 -11.66 -15.28
C VAL A 74 21.40 -11.47 -16.56
N ILE A 75 22.51 -10.74 -16.47
CA ILE A 75 23.35 -10.39 -17.64
C ILE A 75 24.50 -11.36 -17.91
N SER A 76 24.85 -12.17 -16.91
CA SER A 76 25.90 -13.20 -16.93
C SER A 76 25.47 -14.34 -16.02
N ASP A 77 26.08 -15.51 -16.14
CA ASP A 77 25.84 -16.61 -15.21
C ASP A 77 26.10 -16.17 -13.76
N ASP A 78 25.28 -16.66 -12.84
CA ASP A 78 25.38 -16.36 -11.41
C ASP A 78 25.08 -17.61 -10.57
N VAL A 79 25.44 -17.60 -9.30
CA VAL A 79 25.14 -18.66 -8.33
C VAL A 79 24.52 -18.07 -7.08
N TYR A 80 23.27 -18.42 -6.80
CA TYR A 80 22.57 -17.98 -5.61
C TYR A 80 22.14 -19.18 -4.77
N LYS A 81 22.56 -19.21 -3.49
CA LYS A 81 22.29 -20.33 -2.56
C LYS A 81 22.64 -21.72 -3.13
N GLY A 82 23.71 -21.80 -3.92
CA GLY A 82 24.16 -23.04 -4.58
C GLY A 82 23.43 -23.38 -5.89
N TYR A 83 22.42 -22.60 -6.30
CA TYR A 83 21.74 -22.78 -7.57
C TYR A 83 22.40 -21.94 -8.67
N HIS A 84 22.74 -22.57 -9.78
CA HIS A 84 23.21 -21.88 -10.98
C HIS A 84 22.04 -21.18 -11.67
N ILE A 85 22.22 -19.90 -11.97
CA ILE A 85 21.27 -19.05 -12.67
C ILE A 85 21.94 -18.62 -13.99
N PRO A 86 21.52 -19.20 -15.13
CA PRO A 86 22.11 -18.87 -16.44
C PRO A 86 21.90 -17.40 -16.82
N ALA A 87 22.86 -16.85 -17.58
CA ALA A 87 22.72 -15.56 -18.24
C ALA A 87 21.42 -15.49 -19.05
N GLY A 88 20.71 -14.38 -18.94
CA GLY A 88 19.43 -14.16 -19.62
C GLY A 88 18.21 -14.63 -18.85
N SER A 89 18.37 -15.34 -17.73
CA SER A 89 17.26 -15.75 -16.86
C SER A 89 16.47 -14.56 -16.32
N ILE A 90 15.16 -14.73 -16.21
CA ILE A 90 14.27 -13.78 -15.54
C ILE A 90 14.20 -14.12 -14.06
N VAL A 91 14.46 -13.13 -13.20
CA VAL A 91 14.39 -13.24 -11.76
C VAL A 91 13.36 -12.25 -11.24
N ILE A 92 12.42 -12.73 -10.46
CA ILE A 92 11.34 -11.93 -9.88
C ILE A 92 11.48 -12.01 -8.36
N GLY A 93 11.69 -10.87 -7.73
CA GLY A 93 11.63 -10.79 -6.27
C GLY A 93 10.18 -10.76 -5.82
N ASN A 94 9.74 -11.76 -5.05
CA ASN A 94 8.35 -11.85 -4.57
C ASN A 94 8.07 -10.81 -3.47
N VAL A 95 7.73 -9.59 -3.89
CA VAL A 95 7.39 -8.46 -3.01
C VAL A 95 6.18 -8.77 -2.14
N ARG A 96 5.17 -9.46 -2.68
CA ARG A 96 3.97 -9.82 -1.93
C ARG A 96 4.31 -10.72 -0.75
N ALA A 97 5.10 -11.77 -0.97
CA ALA A 97 5.55 -12.67 0.09
C ALA A 97 6.37 -11.93 1.16
N MET A 98 7.22 -10.97 0.77
CA MET A 98 7.97 -10.16 1.73
C MET A 98 7.06 -9.25 2.57
N LEU A 99 6.02 -8.67 1.96
CA LEU A 99 5.06 -7.79 2.64
C LEU A 99 3.94 -8.53 3.39
N HIS A 100 3.87 -9.86 3.21
CA HIS A 100 2.94 -10.78 3.90
C HIS A 100 3.66 -11.85 4.73
N ASP A 101 4.92 -11.62 5.08
CA ASP A 101 5.62 -12.49 6.01
C ASP A 101 5.01 -12.35 7.42
N GLU A 102 4.30 -13.38 7.89
CA GLU A 102 3.60 -13.40 9.19
C GLU A 102 4.54 -13.22 10.40
N LEU A 103 5.84 -13.48 10.24
CA LEU A 103 6.82 -13.19 11.28
C LEU A 103 7.04 -11.69 11.47
N THR A 104 6.95 -10.93 10.36
CA THR A 104 7.14 -9.48 10.34
C THR A 104 5.80 -8.74 10.49
N PHE A 105 4.74 -9.26 9.87
CA PHE A 105 3.40 -8.67 9.83
C PHE A 105 2.34 -9.69 10.28
N PRO A 106 2.12 -9.89 11.59
CA PRO A 106 1.08 -10.78 12.05
C PRO A 106 -0.30 -10.39 11.52
N GLU A 107 -1.09 -11.38 11.11
CA GLU A 107 -2.38 -11.17 10.42
C GLU A 107 -2.18 -10.36 9.13
N ALA A 108 -1.24 -10.76 8.27
CA ALA A 108 -0.78 -9.99 7.11
C ALA A 108 -1.89 -9.73 6.09
N ASP A 109 -2.86 -10.62 5.98
CA ASP A 109 -4.00 -10.46 5.04
C ASP A 109 -5.02 -9.42 5.53
N LYS A 110 -4.98 -9.02 6.80
CA LYS A 110 -5.87 -7.98 7.35
C LYS A 110 -5.27 -6.59 7.14
N PHE A 111 -6.11 -5.66 6.71
CA PHE A 111 -5.79 -4.24 6.74
C PHE A 111 -5.84 -3.75 8.21
N LYS A 112 -4.67 -3.53 8.81
CA LYS A 112 -4.53 -3.15 10.22
C LYS A 112 -3.47 -2.05 10.37
N PRO A 113 -3.84 -0.76 10.14
CA PRO A 113 -2.92 0.36 10.26
C PRO A 113 -2.17 0.41 11.59
N GLU A 114 -2.78 -0.03 12.69
CA GLU A 114 -2.20 -0.02 14.04
C GLU A 114 -0.80 -0.63 14.11
N ARG A 115 -0.47 -1.59 13.24
CA ARG A 115 0.87 -2.20 13.21
C ARG A 115 1.97 -1.17 12.96
N PHE A 116 1.68 -0.11 12.23
CA PHE A 116 2.65 0.94 11.89
C PHE A 116 2.67 2.11 12.89
N LEU A 117 1.90 2.03 13.98
CA LEU A 117 2.07 2.90 15.14
C LEU A 117 3.29 2.50 15.99
N ASP A 118 3.69 1.24 15.92
CA ASP A 118 4.97 0.82 16.47
C ASP A 118 6.11 1.32 15.56
N THR A 119 6.91 2.23 16.10
CA THR A 119 8.09 2.80 15.42
C THR A 119 9.17 1.78 15.08
N SER A 120 9.15 0.59 15.70
CA SER A 120 10.06 -0.50 15.36
C SER A 120 9.77 -1.08 13.95
N ILE A 121 8.51 -0.99 13.50
CA ILE A 121 8.09 -1.45 12.18
C ILE A 121 8.43 -0.38 11.15
N LYS A 122 9.42 -0.70 10.30
CA LYS A 122 9.89 0.20 9.26
C LYS A 122 8.85 0.36 8.15
N PHE A 123 8.95 1.47 7.44
CA PHE A 123 8.19 1.71 6.22
C PHE A 123 8.40 0.54 5.23
N PRO A 124 7.35 0.06 4.53
CA PRO A 124 7.44 -1.07 3.59
C PRO A 124 8.13 -0.66 2.28
N GLU A 125 9.42 -0.28 2.34
CA GLU A 125 10.21 0.19 1.18
C GLU A 125 10.24 -0.82 0.03
N VAL A 126 10.08 -2.11 0.35
CA VAL A 126 10.03 -3.21 -0.61
C VAL A 126 8.87 -3.05 -1.61
N ALA A 127 7.80 -2.31 -1.27
CA ALA A 127 6.74 -1.94 -2.20
C ALA A 127 7.26 -1.13 -3.41
N PHE A 128 8.43 -0.50 -3.29
CA PHE A 128 9.11 0.26 -4.33
C PHE A 128 10.30 -0.50 -4.96
N GLY A 129 10.45 -1.79 -4.65
CA GLY A 129 11.58 -2.62 -5.06
C GLY A 129 12.85 -2.34 -4.27
N PHE A 130 13.99 -2.83 -4.76
CA PHE A 130 15.25 -2.81 -4.03
C PHE A 130 16.48 -2.84 -4.93
N GLY A 131 17.65 -2.53 -4.35
CA GLY A 131 18.94 -2.54 -5.03
C GLY A 131 19.07 -1.44 -6.10
N ARG A 132 19.90 -1.69 -7.12
CA ARG A 132 20.25 -0.70 -8.17
C ARG A 132 19.05 -0.24 -9.02
N ARG A 133 17.93 -0.97 -8.99
CA ARG A 133 16.72 -0.71 -9.80
C ARG A 133 15.51 -0.32 -8.94
N VAL A 134 15.74 0.06 -7.68
CA VAL A 134 14.71 0.61 -6.80
C VAL A 134 14.02 1.81 -7.46
N CYS A 135 12.69 1.92 -7.28
CA CYS A 135 11.89 2.96 -7.91
C CYS A 135 12.46 4.36 -7.60
N PRO A 136 12.88 5.13 -8.63
CA PRO A 136 13.39 6.49 -8.41
C PRO A 136 12.27 7.46 -8.01
N GLY A 137 11.03 7.19 -8.44
CA GLY A 137 9.85 8.00 -8.14
C GLY A 137 9.28 7.84 -6.73
N ARG A 138 9.85 6.96 -5.89
CA ARG A 138 9.31 6.63 -4.55
C ARG A 138 9.12 7.85 -3.64
N TYR A 139 9.99 8.85 -3.74
CA TYR A 139 9.90 10.06 -2.90
C TYR A 139 8.69 10.92 -3.29
N MET A 140 8.52 11.15 -4.59
CA MET A 140 7.35 11.84 -5.11
C MET A 140 6.07 11.05 -4.82
N ALA A 141 6.07 9.75 -5.08
CA ALA A 141 4.92 8.88 -4.85
C ALA A 141 4.46 8.90 -3.39
N ARG A 142 5.40 8.84 -2.43
CA ARG A 142 5.08 8.91 -1.00
C ARG A 142 4.37 10.21 -0.64
N GLY A 143 4.93 11.36 -1.05
CA GLY A 143 4.31 12.66 -0.80
C GLY A 143 2.94 12.78 -1.46
N SER A 144 2.83 12.39 -2.73
CA SER A 144 1.56 12.46 -3.48
C SER A 144 0.47 11.54 -2.91
N ILE A 145 0.81 10.31 -2.50
CA ILE A 145 -0.12 9.39 -1.87
C ILE A 145 -0.56 9.93 -0.52
N TRP A 146 0.39 10.40 0.29
CA TRP A 146 0.11 10.91 1.63
C TRP A 146 -0.85 12.10 1.59
N ILE A 147 -0.53 13.13 0.79
CA ILE A 147 -1.36 14.35 0.73
C ILE A 147 -2.75 14.07 0.16
N ALA A 148 -2.84 13.17 -0.83
CA ALA A 148 -4.12 12.76 -1.39
C ALA A 148 -4.98 12.03 -0.36
N ILE A 149 -4.41 11.05 0.35
CA ILE A 149 -5.13 10.30 1.40
C ILE A 149 -5.57 11.23 2.54
N ALA A 150 -4.68 12.09 3.04
CA ALA A 150 -5.01 13.04 4.10
C ALA A 150 -6.13 14.00 3.67
N SER A 151 -6.06 14.55 2.46
CA SER A 151 -7.09 15.46 1.93
C SER A 151 -8.43 14.77 1.72
N ILE A 152 -8.43 13.53 1.21
CA ILE A 152 -9.65 12.73 1.02
C ILE A 152 -10.30 12.44 2.37
N LEU A 153 -9.52 11.96 3.35
CA LEU A 153 -10.04 11.69 4.70
C LEU A 153 -10.62 12.95 5.35
N ALA A 154 -9.97 14.10 5.18
CA ALA A 154 -10.43 15.38 5.73
C ALA A 154 -11.73 15.91 5.10
N THR A 155 -12.15 15.41 3.94
CA THR A 155 -13.23 16.03 3.15
C THR A 155 -14.35 15.09 2.74
N LEU A 156 -14.13 13.78 2.76
CA LEU A 156 -15.05 12.79 2.23
C LEU A 156 -15.29 11.65 3.21
N ASP A 157 -16.54 11.18 3.25
CA ASP A 157 -16.90 9.89 3.83
C ASP A 157 -17.05 8.86 2.71
N ILE A 158 -16.17 7.87 2.71
CA ILE A 158 -16.20 6.79 1.72
C ILE A 158 -17.09 5.65 2.26
N SER A 159 -18.04 5.20 1.45
CA SER A 159 -18.94 4.10 1.79
C SER A 159 -19.16 3.16 0.60
N LYS A 160 -19.66 1.96 0.88
CA LYS A 160 -20.10 1.00 -0.14
C LYS A 160 -21.15 1.65 -1.05
N ALA A 161 -21.08 1.32 -2.33
CA ALA A 161 -22.13 1.66 -3.27
C ALA A 161 -23.43 0.91 -2.92
N VAL A 162 -24.57 1.52 -3.24
CA VAL A 162 -25.90 0.91 -3.10
C VAL A 162 -26.45 0.61 -4.48
N ASP A 163 -27.07 -0.56 -4.65
CA ASP A 163 -27.80 -0.89 -5.86
C ASP A 163 -29.16 -0.17 -5.92
N LYS A 164 -29.88 -0.37 -7.03
CA LYS A 164 -31.21 0.19 -7.28
C LYS A 164 -32.26 -0.20 -6.24
N ASP A 165 -32.02 -1.29 -5.50
CA ASP A 165 -32.92 -1.84 -4.48
C ASP A 165 -32.47 -1.41 -3.06
N GLY A 166 -31.46 -0.55 -2.95
CA GLY A 166 -30.92 -0.03 -1.69
C GLY A 166 -29.99 -1.00 -0.96
N LYS A 167 -29.58 -2.10 -1.61
CA LYS A 167 -28.68 -3.09 -1.01
C LYS A 167 -27.23 -2.71 -1.26
N LEU A 168 -26.38 -2.93 -0.25
CA LEU A 168 -24.94 -2.69 -0.35
C LEU A 168 -24.30 -3.61 -1.39
N ILE A 169 -23.47 -3.02 -2.25
CA ILE A 169 -22.63 -3.72 -3.20
C ILE A 169 -21.29 -3.99 -2.51
N GLU A 170 -20.94 -5.27 -2.38
CA GLU A 170 -19.63 -5.67 -1.87
C GLU A 170 -18.56 -5.42 -2.95
N PRO A 171 -17.45 -4.72 -2.62
CA PRO A 171 -16.39 -4.48 -3.58
C PRO A 171 -15.70 -5.79 -3.96
N THR A 172 -15.34 -5.92 -5.23
CA THR A 172 -14.56 -7.06 -5.72
C THR A 172 -13.08 -6.85 -5.47
N ASP A 173 -12.38 -7.93 -5.16
CA ASP A 173 -10.93 -7.97 -4.91
C ASP A 173 -10.10 -8.31 -6.16
N GLU A 174 -10.72 -8.29 -7.34
CA GLU A 174 -10.09 -8.73 -8.57
C GLU A 174 -9.12 -7.67 -9.14
N TYR A 175 -7.91 -8.11 -9.49
CA TYR A 175 -6.90 -7.27 -10.11
C TYR A 175 -6.98 -7.38 -11.64
N SER A 176 -6.74 -6.27 -12.31
CA SER A 176 -6.52 -6.28 -13.75
C SER A 176 -5.17 -6.94 -14.08
N SER A 177 -5.07 -7.57 -15.25
CA SER A 177 -3.87 -8.30 -15.70
C SER A 177 -2.71 -7.40 -16.15
N GLY A 178 -2.75 -6.09 -15.85
CA GLY A 178 -1.74 -5.12 -16.24
C GLY A 178 -0.53 -5.08 -15.29
N LEU A 179 0.60 -4.53 -15.77
CA LEU A 179 1.82 -4.33 -14.98
C LEU A 179 1.62 -3.38 -13.79
N ILE A 180 0.78 -2.37 -14.02
CA ILE A 180 0.18 -1.56 -12.98
C ILE A 180 -1.30 -1.89 -13.09
N SER A 181 -1.79 -2.59 -12.09
CA SER A 181 -3.21 -2.63 -11.85
C SER A 181 -3.45 -1.54 -10.84
#